data_AF-A0A2A6BPV7-F1
#
_entry.id   AF-A0A2A6BPV7-F1
#
_cell.length_a   1.000
_cell.length_b   1.000
_cell.length_c   1.000
_cell.angle_alpha   90.00
_cell.angle_beta   90.00
_cell.angle_gamma   90.00
#
_symmetry.space_group_name_H-M   'P 1'
#
loop_
_entity.id
_entity.type
_entity.pdbx_description
1 polymer ?
#
loop_
_entity_poly.entity_id
_entity_poly.type
_entity_poly.pdbx_seq_one_letter_code
_entity_poly.pdbx_strand_id
1 'polypeptide(L)'
;MKRVVLLYVLITGCLCGVRVHVRVTGSLSCSSAPFRYAIDLLEDDYFDDEVDVLWVRASNESVMHYEVSGWATEGMFDNSVEPFIRIYHTCGTELGCACKEWINIKKDMDETINVNLDRNDLKCSQCEGLEKKKITEKLDNMNKERCRSKKMNLALLICVLITGCLCGVRVHVRVSGTLSCSSAPFRYAVHLLEDDYIDDEVDVLWVRTSNDSVVNYEVSGWAAEGIFEPWNNYVEPFIIIYHTCGTDVGCACKEWAETREDMDETLNVNLDRNDLKCSQCKGLDKLKIVEKLDFHVRVSGTISCSHTPFRYAIDLIEDDYIDDDIDSLWVRTTDQSMVHYELSGFAYDPEPFNNHVEPFIVIYHTCGEKLGCACKEWLDVNKDLDVTLNVNLDNKNEMKCSQCDKLGWMERSDKLYWSERRRLPDGRMN
;
A
#
# COMPACT_ATOMS: atom_id res chain seq x y z
N MET A 1 22.65 25.97 16.49
CA MET A 1 21.25 25.68 16.08
C MET A 1 21.01 25.82 14.57
N LYS A 2 21.37 26.91 13.88
CA LYS A 2 21.09 27.07 12.44
C LYS A 2 21.68 25.99 11.49
N ARG A 3 22.82 25.38 11.84
CA ARG A 3 23.44 24.29 11.05
C ARG A 3 22.79 22.92 11.30
N VAL A 4 22.20 22.70 12.48
CA VAL A 4 21.53 21.44 12.84
C VAL A 4 20.15 21.36 12.17
N VAL A 5 19.44 22.50 12.10
CA VAL A 5 18.16 22.59 11.37
C VAL A 5 18.36 22.43 9.86
N LEU A 6 19.44 22.99 9.29
CA LEU A 6 19.76 22.78 7.86
C LEU A 6 20.11 21.32 7.55
N LEU A 7 20.81 20.64 8.46
CA LEU A 7 21.11 19.22 8.33
C LEU A 7 19.82 18.38 8.42
N TYR A 8 18.93 18.69 9.35
CA TYR A 8 17.63 18.02 9.48
C TYR A 8 16.75 18.22 8.23
N VAL A 9 16.70 19.43 7.68
CA VAL A 9 15.92 19.74 6.46
C VAL A 9 16.52 19.06 5.22
N LEU A 10 17.85 18.95 5.13
CA LEU A 10 18.51 18.20 4.06
C LEU A 10 18.30 16.68 4.22
N ILE A 11 18.20 16.17 5.44
CA ILE A 11 17.95 14.75 5.70
C ILE A 11 16.47 14.39 5.44
N THR A 12 15.51 15.21 5.88
CA THR A 12 14.08 14.93 5.66
C THR A 12 13.61 15.17 4.22
N GLY A 13 14.27 16.07 3.48
CA GLY A 13 14.01 16.27 2.05
C GLY A 13 14.63 15.20 1.14
N CYS A 14 15.48 14.33 1.67
CA CYS A 14 16.11 13.22 0.94
C CYS A 14 15.30 11.92 1.01
N LEU A 15 14.11 11.91 1.65
CA LEU A 15 13.33 10.69 1.91
C LEU A 15 12.11 10.52 0.98
N CYS A 16 11.93 11.38 -0.02
CA CYS A 16 10.84 11.22 -0.99
C CYS A 16 11.27 10.28 -2.12
N GLY A 17 11.48 9.01 -1.81
CA GLY A 17 11.60 7.95 -2.80
C GLY A 17 10.23 7.63 -3.40
N VAL A 18 10.22 7.12 -4.63
CA VAL A 18 9.00 6.57 -5.23
C VAL A 18 8.86 5.15 -4.73
N ARG A 19 7.80 4.87 -3.98
CA ARG A 19 7.42 3.52 -3.53
C ARG A 19 6.24 3.05 -4.37
N VAL A 20 6.38 1.89 -4.99
CA VAL A 20 5.40 1.33 -5.92
C VAL A 20 5.14 -0.12 -5.56
N HIS A 21 3.87 -0.50 -5.45
CA HIS A 21 3.49 -1.90 -5.32
C HIS A 21 3.44 -2.56 -6.70
N VAL A 22 4.17 -3.66 -6.86
CA VAL A 22 4.30 -4.40 -8.11
C VAL A 22 3.71 -5.79 -7.91
N ARG A 23 2.67 -6.14 -8.67
CA ARG A 23 2.02 -7.45 -8.67
C ARG A 23 2.07 -8.06 -10.07
N VAL A 24 2.52 -9.31 -10.16
CA VAL A 24 2.59 -10.05 -11.40
C VAL A 24 1.91 -11.40 -11.23
N THR A 25 0.82 -11.61 -11.97
CA THR A 25 0.06 -12.86 -12.01
C THR A 25 0.31 -13.60 -13.31
N GLY A 26 0.05 -14.90 -13.39
CA GLY A 26 0.33 -15.61 -14.62
C GLY A 26 0.14 -17.11 -14.65
N SER A 27 0.59 -17.70 -15.76
CA SER A 27 0.74 -19.14 -15.89
C SER A 27 2.04 -19.55 -16.57
N LEU A 28 2.67 -20.61 -16.08
CA LEU A 28 3.83 -21.27 -16.68
C LEU A 28 3.37 -22.53 -17.39
N SER A 29 3.63 -22.64 -18.69
CA SER A 29 3.31 -23.84 -19.49
C SER A 29 4.57 -24.56 -19.94
N CYS A 30 4.58 -25.88 -19.82
CA CYS A 30 5.69 -26.76 -20.16
C CYS A 30 5.18 -28.09 -20.70
N SER A 31 5.62 -28.47 -21.90
CA SER A 31 5.29 -29.76 -22.52
C SER A 31 5.97 -30.96 -21.85
N SER A 32 7.07 -30.71 -21.14
CA SER A 32 7.95 -31.74 -20.56
C SER A 32 7.82 -31.90 -19.04
N ALA A 33 6.59 -31.90 -18.50
CA ALA A 33 6.37 -32.13 -17.07
C ALA A 33 6.93 -33.50 -16.59
N PRO A 34 7.45 -33.61 -15.35
CA PRO A 34 7.51 -32.58 -14.32
C PRO A 34 8.67 -31.59 -14.56
N PHE A 35 8.49 -30.34 -14.11
CA PHE A 35 9.55 -29.33 -14.14
C PHE A 35 9.65 -28.58 -12.81
N ARG A 36 10.85 -28.12 -12.48
CA ARG A 36 11.09 -27.21 -11.35
C ARG A 36 11.14 -25.79 -11.89
N TYR A 37 10.72 -24.84 -11.07
CA TYR A 37 10.86 -23.42 -11.36
C TYR A 37 11.09 -22.60 -10.09
N ALA A 38 11.60 -21.39 -10.25
CA ALA A 38 11.68 -20.35 -9.23
C ALA A 38 11.44 -19.01 -9.92
N ILE A 39 10.82 -18.06 -9.23
CA ILE A 39 10.45 -16.76 -9.79
C ILE A 39 11.01 -15.68 -8.88
N ASP A 40 11.86 -14.82 -9.41
CA ASP A 40 12.33 -13.62 -8.73
C ASP A 40 11.58 -12.42 -9.32
N LEU A 41 11.08 -11.53 -8.47
CA LEU A 41 10.64 -10.18 -8.82
C LEU A 41 11.65 -9.21 -8.19
N LEU A 42 12.38 -8.50 -9.04
CA LEU A 42 13.53 -7.70 -8.64
C LEU A 42 13.38 -6.28 -9.18
N GLU A 43 14.08 -5.34 -8.56
CA GLU A 43 14.26 -3.97 -9.02
C GLU A 43 15.68 -3.88 -9.65
N ASP A 44 15.85 -3.24 -10.81
CA ASP A 44 17.14 -3.19 -11.55
C ASP A 44 18.03 -2.01 -11.14
N ASP A 45 18.15 -1.73 -9.84
CA ASP A 45 19.10 -0.73 -9.34
C ASP A 45 20.51 -1.28 -9.11
N TYR A 46 21.42 -0.38 -8.75
CA TYR A 46 22.81 -0.73 -8.46
C TYR A 46 22.98 -1.53 -7.16
N PHE A 47 21.93 -1.63 -6.35
CA PHE A 47 21.96 -2.26 -5.03
C PHE A 47 21.23 -3.62 -4.98
N ASP A 48 20.64 -4.07 -6.10
CA ASP A 48 19.90 -5.33 -6.23
C ASP A 48 18.85 -5.44 -5.09
N ASP A 49 17.98 -4.45 -4.95
CA ASP A 49 16.89 -4.51 -3.96
C ASP A 49 15.85 -5.56 -4.40
N GLU A 50 15.76 -6.66 -3.65
CA GLU A 50 14.78 -7.72 -3.91
C GLU A 50 13.36 -7.23 -3.57
N VAL A 51 12.49 -7.18 -4.58
CA VAL A 51 11.08 -6.73 -4.43
C VAL A 51 10.23 -7.85 -3.84
N ASP A 52 10.36 -9.07 -4.40
CA ASP A 52 9.76 -10.30 -3.89
C ASP A 52 10.45 -11.53 -4.51
N VAL A 53 10.56 -12.63 -3.76
CA VAL A 53 11.19 -13.87 -4.25
C VAL A 53 10.25 -15.05 -3.99
N LEU A 54 9.70 -15.61 -5.07
CA LEU A 54 8.94 -16.85 -5.00
C LEU A 54 9.89 -18.05 -5.13
N TRP A 55 10.04 -18.72 -4.00
CA TRP A 55 10.91 -19.87 -3.76
C TRP A 55 10.72 -21.02 -4.77
N VAL A 56 11.72 -21.91 -4.83
CA VAL A 56 11.74 -23.06 -5.74
C VAL A 56 10.52 -23.96 -5.54
N ARG A 57 9.71 -24.09 -6.58
CA ARG A 57 8.57 -25.02 -6.63
C ARG A 57 8.78 -26.07 -7.72
N ALA A 58 8.16 -27.23 -7.54
CA ALA A 58 8.09 -28.26 -8.56
C ALA A 58 6.65 -28.39 -9.03
N SER A 59 6.43 -28.38 -10.35
CA SER A 59 5.13 -28.70 -10.94
C SER A 59 5.18 -30.07 -11.58
N ASN A 60 4.20 -30.91 -11.23
CA ASN A 60 3.92 -32.16 -11.94
C ASN A 60 2.92 -31.94 -13.09
N GLU A 61 2.32 -30.76 -13.17
CA GLU A 61 1.33 -30.38 -14.19
C GLU A 61 2.02 -29.66 -15.35
N SER A 62 1.43 -29.77 -16.54
CA SER A 62 1.92 -29.08 -17.75
C SER A 62 1.64 -27.58 -17.75
N VAL A 63 0.78 -27.11 -16.85
CA VAL A 63 0.48 -25.69 -16.61
C VAL A 63 0.46 -25.45 -15.11
N MET A 64 1.04 -24.34 -14.65
CA MET A 64 1.00 -23.90 -13.25
C MET A 64 0.64 -22.42 -13.20
N HIS A 65 -0.20 -22.00 -12.26
CA HIS A 65 -0.54 -20.60 -12.02
C HIS A 65 0.32 -19.98 -10.92
N TYR A 66 0.88 -18.80 -11.18
CA TYR A 66 1.71 -18.08 -10.22
C TYR A 66 1.20 -16.66 -9.96
N GLU A 67 1.61 -16.15 -8.81
CA GLU A 67 1.43 -14.77 -8.37
C GLU A 67 2.66 -14.41 -7.55
N VAL A 68 3.26 -13.26 -7.85
CA VAL A 68 4.35 -12.64 -7.10
C VAL A 68 4.03 -11.16 -6.91
N SER A 69 4.31 -10.62 -5.73
CA SER A 69 4.03 -9.20 -5.47
C SER A 69 4.88 -8.64 -4.35
N GLY A 70 5.35 -7.41 -4.53
CA GLY A 70 6.13 -6.71 -3.52
C GLY A 70 6.20 -5.22 -3.75
N TRP A 71 6.92 -4.53 -2.88
CA TRP A 71 7.12 -3.09 -2.97
C TRP A 71 8.50 -2.80 -3.52
N ALA A 72 8.56 -2.12 -4.66
CA ALA A 72 9.79 -1.56 -5.20
C ALA A 72 9.92 -0.12 -4.71
N THR A 73 11.12 0.30 -4.33
CA THR A 73 11.38 1.67 -3.87
C THR A 73 12.60 2.20 -4.58
N GLU A 74 12.50 3.40 -5.15
CA GLU A 74 13.64 4.06 -5.77
C GLU A 74 14.09 5.27 -4.95
N GLY A 75 15.40 5.56 -5.01
CA GLY A 75 16.02 6.68 -4.32
C GLY A 75 15.64 8.05 -4.89
N MET A 76 16.09 9.12 -4.23
CA MET A 76 15.73 10.51 -4.54
C MET A 76 15.99 10.97 -5.99
N PHE A 77 16.88 10.29 -6.72
CA PHE A 77 17.33 10.75 -8.04
C PHE A 77 16.61 10.08 -9.21
N ASP A 78 15.83 9.04 -8.95
CA ASP A 78 14.97 8.43 -9.93
C ASP A 78 13.54 8.37 -9.37
N ASN A 79 12.58 8.69 -10.23
CA ASN A 79 11.17 8.79 -9.86
C ASN A 79 10.36 7.68 -10.50
N SER A 80 11.03 6.57 -10.76
CA SER A 80 10.49 5.36 -11.33
C SER A 80 11.25 4.18 -10.78
N VAL A 81 10.54 3.08 -10.57
CA VAL A 81 11.16 1.78 -10.35
C VAL A 81 11.25 1.04 -11.69
N GLU A 82 12.22 0.14 -11.79
CA GLU A 82 12.50 -0.64 -13.00
C GLU A 82 12.37 -2.14 -12.70
N PRO A 83 11.15 -2.61 -12.36
CA PRO A 83 10.99 -3.98 -11.92
C PRO A 83 11.25 -4.93 -13.09
N PHE A 84 11.71 -6.14 -12.76
CA PHE A 84 11.77 -7.24 -13.69
C PHE A 84 11.45 -8.56 -13.01
N ILE A 85 10.78 -9.44 -13.75
CA ILE A 85 10.49 -10.80 -13.34
C ILE A 85 11.46 -11.75 -14.04
N ARG A 86 12.06 -12.66 -13.28
CA ARG A 86 12.99 -13.67 -13.77
C ARG A 86 12.51 -15.06 -13.34
N ILE A 87 12.34 -15.95 -14.30
CA ILE A 87 11.81 -17.30 -14.08
C ILE A 87 12.89 -18.30 -14.45
N TYR A 88 13.45 -18.94 -13.43
CA TYR A 88 14.34 -20.09 -13.61
C TYR A 88 13.51 -21.36 -13.77
N HIS A 89 13.90 -22.27 -14.66
CA HIS A 89 13.15 -23.51 -14.85
C HIS A 89 13.99 -24.67 -15.36
N THR A 90 13.46 -25.90 -15.23
CA THR A 90 14.01 -27.11 -15.85
C THR A 90 13.11 -27.67 -16.96
N CYS A 91 12.17 -26.86 -17.47
CA CYS A 91 11.30 -27.28 -18.58
C CYS A 91 12.12 -27.55 -19.85
N GLY A 92 12.00 -28.77 -20.40
CA GLY A 92 12.59 -29.18 -21.69
C GLY A 92 14.13 -29.13 -21.78
N THR A 93 14.80 -28.76 -20.69
CA THR A 93 16.22 -28.44 -20.63
C THR A 93 16.76 -28.79 -19.24
N GLU A 94 18.08 -28.95 -19.10
CA GLU A 94 18.69 -29.06 -17.77
C GLU A 94 18.42 -27.79 -16.94
N LEU A 95 18.39 -26.63 -17.61
CA LEU A 95 18.23 -25.32 -17.00
C LEU A 95 17.90 -24.24 -18.04
N GLY A 96 16.84 -23.49 -17.80
CA GLY A 96 16.40 -22.34 -18.61
C GLY A 96 16.11 -21.12 -17.75
N CYS A 97 16.07 -19.96 -18.40
CA CYS A 97 15.78 -18.66 -17.80
C CYS A 97 14.92 -17.86 -18.78
N ALA A 98 13.75 -17.44 -18.32
CA ALA A 98 12.85 -16.52 -19.00
C ALA A 98 12.76 -15.23 -18.18
N CYS A 99 12.73 -14.06 -18.81
CA CYS A 99 12.59 -12.81 -18.05
C CYS A 99 11.90 -11.70 -18.82
N LYS A 100 11.22 -10.83 -18.05
CA LYS A 100 10.50 -9.66 -18.55
C LYS A 100 10.81 -8.48 -17.65
N GLU A 101 11.20 -7.38 -18.28
CA GLU A 101 11.53 -6.12 -17.63
C GLU A 101 10.45 -5.08 -17.96
N TRP A 102 10.17 -4.21 -16.99
CA TRP A 102 9.35 -3.03 -17.11
C TRP A 102 10.19 -1.81 -16.77
N ILE A 103 10.01 -0.74 -17.55
CA ILE A 103 10.81 0.47 -17.43
C ILE A 103 9.92 1.63 -16.99
N ASN A 104 10.47 2.54 -16.18
CA ASN A 104 9.84 3.80 -15.81
C ASN A 104 8.48 3.66 -15.11
N ILE A 105 8.33 2.73 -14.17
CA ILE A 105 7.07 2.54 -13.44
C ILE A 105 7.00 3.52 -12.27
N LYS A 106 5.95 4.35 -12.22
CA LYS A 106 5.82 5.46 -11.23
C LYS A 106 4.62 5.32 -10.30
N LYS A 107 3.86 4.25 -10.48
CA LYS A 107 2.60 3.95 -9.81
C LYS A 107 2.46 2.44 -9.74
N ASP A 108 1.58 1.99 -8.85
CA ASP A 108 1.29 0.57 -8.68
C ASP A 108 1.02 -0.13 -10.01
N MET A 109 1.57 -1.33 -10.13
CA MET A 109 1.56 -2.14 -11.34
C MET A 109 0.91 -3.50 -11.03
N ASP A 110 -0.14 -3.86 -11.76
CA ASP A 110 -0.72 -5.20 -11.77
C ASP A 110 -0.68 -5.73 -13.21
N GLU A 111 0.12 -6.75 -13.46
CA GLU A 111 0.35 -7.30 -14.80
C GLU A 111 0.12 -8.82 -14.83
N THR A 112 -0.50 -9.32 -15.90
CA THR A 112 -0.66 -10.76 -16.11
C THR A 112 0.26 -11.27 -17.23
N ILE A 113 1.18 -12.18 -16.89
CA ILE A 113 2.14 -12.77 -17.83
C ILE A 113 1.93 -14.29 -17.93
N ASN A 114 1.67 -14.77 -19.14
CA ASN A 114 1.65 -16.20 -19.43
C ASN A 114 2.93 -16.59 -20.18
N VAL A 115 3.71 -17.51 -19.60
CA VAL A 115 5.02 -17.89 -20.11
C VAL A 115 4.98 -19.33 -20.64
N ASN A 116 5.38 -19.50 -21.90
CA ASN A 116 5.67 -20.80 -22.47
C ASN A 116 7.15 -21.12 -22.27
N LEU A 117 7.45 -22.00 -21.32
CA LEU A 117 8.81 -22.37 -20.95
C LEU A 117 9.49 -23.26 -22.00
N ASP A 118 8.75 -23.93 -22.88
CA ASP A 118 9.33 -24.72 -23.98
C ASP A 118 9.99 -23.83 -25.03
N ARG A 119 9.42 -22.64 -25.26
CA ARG A 119 9.90 -21.70 -26.28
C ARG A 119 10.88 -20.67 -25.75
N ASN A 120 10.87 -20.47 -24.43
CA ASN A 120 11.61 -19.42 -23.76
C ASN A 120 11.35 -18.04 -24.41
N ASP A 121 10.07 -17.73 -24.60
CA ASP A 121 9.58 -16.58 -25.40
C ASP A 121 9.96 -15.22 -24.78
N LEU A 122 10.35 -15.19 -23.50
CA LEU A 122 10.74 -13.99 -22.78
C LEU A 122 12.27 -13.95 -22.61
N LYS A 123 12.91 -12.97 -23.24
CA LYS A 123 14.35 -12.75 -23.16
C LYS A 123 14.64 -11.32 -22.74
N CYS A 124 15.55 -11.16 -21.79
CA CYS A 124 16.13 -9.90 -21.38
C CYS A 124 17.60 -10.14 -21.01
N SER A 125 18.39 -9.07 -20.91
CA SER A 125 19.82 -9.09 -20.60
C SER A 125 20.14 -9.84 -19.30
N GLN A 126 19.21 -9.83 -18.35
CA GLN A 126 19.34 -10.45 -17.04
C GLN A 126 19.45 -11.99 -17.07
N CYS A 127 19.03 -12.64 -18.16
CA CYS A 127 19.29 -14.08 -18.37
C CYS A 127 20.61 -14.34 -19.12
N GLU A 128 21.24 -13.32 -19.70
CA GLU A 128 22.48 -13.45 -20.45
C GLU A 128 23.69 -13.50 -19.50
N GLY A 129 24.59 -14.46 -19.71
CA GLY A 129 25.82 -14.56 -18.88
C GLY A 129 25.64 -15.20 -17.51
N LEU A 130 24.42 -15.63 -17.14
CA LEU A 130 24.24 -16.52 -16.00
C LEU A 130 24.88 -17.88 -16.31
N GLU A 131 26.05 -18.13 -15.71
CA GLU A 131 26.68 -19.45 -15.78
C GLU A 131 25.71 -20.50 -15.25
N LYS A 132 25.53 -21.62 -15.97
CA LYS A 132 24.69 -22.75 -15.54
C LYS A 132 24.91 -23.10 -14.06
N LYS A 133 26.16 -23.01 -13.59
CA LYS A 133 26.57 -23.24 -12.21
C LYS A 133 25.90 -22.29 -11.20
N LYS A 134 25.80 -20.99 -11.49
CA LYS A 134 25.13 -20.01 -10.61
C LYS A 134 23.64 -20.26 -10.51
N ILE A 135 22.99 -20.65 -11.61
CA ILE A 135 21.56 -20.93 -11.61
C ILE A 135 21.27 -22.25 -10.86
N THR A 136 22.09 -23.29 -11.06
CA THR A 136 21.97 -24.55 -10.29
C THR A 136 22.22 -24.30 -8.80
N GLU A 137 23.27 -23.54 -8.46
CA GLU A 137 23.54 -23.12 -7.09
C GLU A 137 22.39 -22.30 -6.53
N LYS A 138 21.73 -21.41 -7.28
CA LYS A 138 20.55 -20.66 -6.80
C LYS A 138 19.37 -21.61 -6.56
N LEU A 139 19.02 -22.49 -7.51
CA LEU A 139 17.96 -23.50 -7.34
C LEU A 139 18.23 -24.50 -6.19
N ASP A 140 19.49 -24.74 -5.85
CA ASP A 140 19.89 -25.66 -4.77
C ASP A 140 20.11 -24.94 -3.43
N ASN A 141 20.57 -23.68 -3.43
CA ASN A 141 20.78 -22.85 -2.23
C ASN A 141 19.48 -22.23 -1.72
N MET A 142 18.52 -21.92 -2.60
CA MET A 142 17.17 -21.57 -2.18
C MET A 142 16.47 -22.71 -1.42
N ASN A 143 16.99 -23.95 -1.47
CA ASN A 143 16.54 -25.02 -0.58
C ASN A 143 17.33 -25.13 0.74
N LYS A 144 18.41 -24.34 0.91
CA LYS A 144 19.46 -24.62 1.90
C LYS A 144 19.87 -23.43 2.76
N GLU A 145 19.51 -22.20 2.39
CA GLU A 145 19.87 -21.01 3.15
C GLU A 145 18.97 -20.80 4.38
N ARG A 146 19.26 -21.61 5.41
CA ARG A 146 19.14 -21.20 6.81
C ARG A 146 20.51 -20.67 7.24
N CYS A 147 20.59 -19.36 7.44
CA CYS A 147 21.71 -18.52 7.92
C CYS A 147 23.09 -19.19 8.09
N ARG A 148 24.07 -18.84 7.24
CA ARG A 148 25.50 -18.93 7.62
C ARG A 148 26.40 -18.02 6.78
N SER A 149 26.64 -16.80 7.27
CA SER A 149 27.72 -15.94 6.76
C SER A 149 29.07 -16.23 7.45
N LYS A 150 30.16 -16.27 6.68
CA LYS A 150 31.55 -16.55 7.11
C LYS A 150 32.33 -15.25 7.34
N LYS A 151 32.95 -15.14 8.52
CA LYS A 151 34.10 -14.29 8.93
C LYS A 151 34.27 -12.94 8.21
N MET A 152 33.70 -11.89 8.79
CA MET A 152 33.96 -10.48 8.43
C MET A 152 35.02 -9.82 9.33
N ASN A 153 35.73 -8.83 8.78
CA ASN A 153 36.72 -8.00 9.47
C ASN A 153 36.05 -7.10 10.54
N LEU A 154 36.73 -6.87 11.68
CA LEU A 154 36.21 -6.19 12.88
C LEU A 154 35.57 -4.79 12.62
N ALA A 155 36.06 -4.02 11.64
CA ALA A 155 35.46 -2.73 11.28
C ALA A 155 34.11 -2.89 10.54
N LEU A 156 34.02 -3.92 9.69
CA LEU A 156 32.77 -4.35 9.07
C LEU A 156 31.84 -4.99 10.10
N LEU A 157 32.37 -5.65 11.13
CA LEU A 157 31.57 -6.15 12.27
C LEU A 157 30.91 -5.00 13.03
N ILE A 158 31.59 -3.87 13.24
CA ILE A 158 31.00 -2.70 13.90
C ILE A 158 29.95 -2.02 13.01
N CYS A 159 30.20 -1.87 11.71
CA CYS A 159 29.19 -1.37 10.78
C CYS A 159 27.98 -2.32 10.71
N VAL A 160 28.19 -3.64 10.65
CA VAL A 160 27.13 -4.66 10.68
C VAL A 160 26.41 -4.73 12.02
N LEU A 161 27.08 -4.47 13.15
CA LEU A 161 26.44 -4.40 14.45
C LEU A 161 25.58 -3.14 14.59
N ILE A 162 25.98 -2.03 13.95
CA ILE A 162 25.18 -0.81 13.93
C ILE A 162 24.02 -0.93 12.95
N THR A 163 24.23 -1.48 11.73
CA THR A 163 23.14 -1.68 10.77
C THR A 163 22.23 -2.82 11.15
N GLY A 164 22.75 -3.91 11.73
CA GLY A 164 21.96 -5.05 12.20
C GLY A 164 21.11 -4.78 13.44
N CYS A 165 21.37 -3.69 14.17
CA CYS A 165 20.47 -3.17 15.21
C CYS A 165 19.45 -2.15 14.66
N LEU A 166 19.48 -1.86 13.36
CA LEU A 166 18.57 -0.93 12.67
C LEU A 166 17.78 -1.62 11.55
N CYS A 167 18.03 -2.90 11.28
CA CYS A 167 17.22 -3.68 10.35
C CYS A 167 15.94 -4.09 11.08
N GLY A 168 14.86 -3.35 10.84
CA GLY A 168 13.51 -3.81 11.21
C GLY A 168 13.29 -5.21 10.66
N VAL A 169 12.57 -6.03 11.42
CA VAL A 169 12.20 -7.37 10.96
C VAL A 169 10.95 -7.23 10.10
N ARG A 170 11.00 -7.75 8.88
CA ARG A 170 9.85 -7.82 7.98
C ARG A 170 9.50 -9.29 7.75
N VAL A 171 8.26 -9.67 8.01
CA VAL A 171 7.79 -11.04 7.96
C VAL A 171 6.54 -11.11 7.10
N HIS A 172 6.51 -12.02 6.13
CA HIS A 172 5.28 -12.30 5.41
C HIS A 172 4.40 -13.23 6.23
N VAL A 173 3.18 -12.80 6.53
CA VAL A 173 2.19 -13.54 7.30
C VAL A 173 1.05 -13.96 6.39
N ARG A 174 0.78 -15.25 6.32
CA ARG A 174 -0.33 -15.85 5.58
C ARG A 174 -1.14 -16.74 6.50
N VAL A 175 -2.45 -16.51 6.53
CA VAL A 175 -3.40 -17.31 7.30
C VAL A 175 -4.52 -17.77 6.39
N SER A 176 -4.70 -19.08 6.31
CA SER A 176 -5.78 -19.71 5.54
C SER A 176 -6.63 -20.61 6.43
N GLY A 177 -7.84 -20.94 6.01
CA GLY A 177 -8.65 -21.91 6.73
C GLY A 177 -10.13 -21.86 6.40
N THR A 178 -10.94 -22.36 7.34
CA THR A 178 -12.40 -22.43 7.19
C THR A 178 -13.13 -21.75 8.34
N LEU A 179 -14.21 -21.04 8.03
CA LEU A 179 -15.17 -20.54 9.00
C LEU A 179 -16.44 -21.39 8.91
N SER A 180 -16.88 -21.93 10.04
CA SER A 180 -18.11 -22.73 10.13
C SER A 180 -19.14 -22.06 11.01
N CYS A 181 -20.40 -22.07 10.56
CA CYS A 181 -21.54 -21.46 11.24
C CYS A 181 -22.81 -22.28 11.01
N SER A 182 -23.53 -22.60 12.08
CA SER A 182 -24.80 -23.33 12.01
C SER A 182 -25.96 -22.48 11.48
N SER A 183 -25.84 -21.15 11.54
CA SER A 183 -26.91 -20.18 11.24
C SER A 183 -26.67 -19.44 9.91
N ALA A 184 -26.57 -20.17 8.80
CA ALA A 184 -26.46 -19.54 7.47
C ALA A 184 -27.78 -18.83 7.04
N PRO A 185 -27.71 -17.72 6.26
CA PRO A 185 -26.50 -17.05 5.82
C PRO A 185 -25.87 -16.23 6.96
N PHE A 186 -24.55 -16.06 6.89
CA PHE A 186 -23.82 -15.21 7.83
C PHE A 186 -22.80 -14.34 7.10
N ARG A 187 -22.53 -13.18 7.69
CA ARG A 187 -21.52 -12.23 7.22
C ARG A 187 -20.28 -12.39 8.08
N TYR A 188 -19.11 -12.14 7.49
CA TYR A 188 -17.86 -12.16 8.22
C TYR A 188 -16.88 -11.14 7.65
N ALA A 189 -15.99 -10.66 8.51
CA ALA A 189 -14.84 -9.87 8.13
C ALA A 189 -13.58 -10.47 8.78
N VAL A 190 -12.51 -10.63 8.02
CA VAL A 190 -11.22 -11.13 8.52
C VAL A 190 -10.23 -9.98 8.46
N HIS A 191 -9.63 -9.63 9.59
CA HIS A 191 -8.52 -8.70 9.74
C HIS A 191 -7.31 -9.48 10.22
N LEU A 192 -6.19 -9.32 9.55
CA LEU A 192 -4.87 -9.73 10.02
C LEU A 192 -4.13 -8.46 10.39
N LEU A 193 -3.56 -8.41 11.60
CA LEU A 193 -3.02 -7.23 12.28
C LEU A 193 -1.68 -7.55 12.96
N GLU A 194 -0.91 -6.51 13.26
CA GLU A 194 0.31 -6.46 14.08
C GLU A 194 0.00 -5.66 15.36
N ASP A 195 0.42 -6.09 16.56
CA ASP A 195 -0.08 -5.56 17.87
C ASP A 195 0.43 -4.16 18.23
N ASP A 196 1.29 -3.56 17.40
CA ASP A 196 1.86 -2.26 17.69
C ASP A 196 0.96 -1.08 17.26
N TYR A 197 0.86 -0.12 18.18
CA TYR A 197 -0.09 1.00 18.14
C TYR A 197 0.23 2.07 17.08
N ILE A 198 1.33 1.91 16.34
CA ILE A 198 1.92 2.95 15.49
C ILE A 198 2.30 2.36 14.14
N ASP A 199 1.31 2.23 13.26
CA ASP A 199 1.49 2.22 11.79
C ASP A 199 2.44 1.14 11.24
N ASP A 200 2.32 -0.09 11.75
CA ASP A 200 3.13 -1.23 11.33
C ASP A 200 2.23 -2.26 10.61
N GLU A 201 2.18 -2.15 9.27
CA GLU A 201 1.31 -2.92 8.36
C GLU A 201 1.28 -4.42 8.72
N VAL A 202 0.14 -4.96 9.12
CA VAL A 202 -0.65 -5.81 8.21
C VAL A 202 -2.07 -5.34 8.42
N ASP A 203 -2.72 -4.78 7.40
CA ASP A 203 -4.13 -4.41 7.54
C ASP A 203 -4.89 -4.90 6.30
N VAL A 204 -5.15 -6.20 6.28
CA VAL A 204 -5.95 -6.83 5.22
C VAL A 204 -7.32 -7.14 5.77
N LEU A 205 -8.26 -6.21 5.53
CA LEU A 205 -9.67 -6.38 5.83
C LEU A 205 -10.42 -7.00 4.64
N TRP A 206 -10.98 -8.20 4.83
CA TRP A 206 -11.88 -8.83 3.87
C TRP A 206 -13.29 -8.98 4.43
N VAL A 207 -14.24 -8.18 3.94
CA VAL A 207 -15.67 -8.31 4.28
C VAL A 207 -16.38 -9.18 3.24
N ARG A 208 -17.05 -10.26 3.67
CA ARG A 208 -17.78 -11.18 2.79
C ARG A 208 -19.09 -11.67 3.42
N THR A 209 -20.03 -12.07 2.56
CA THR A 209 -21.28 -12.73 2.96
C THR A 209 -21.27 -14.16 2.45
N SER A 210 -21.51 -15.14 3.32
CA SER A 210 -21.62 -16.56 2.97
C SER A 210 -23.06 -17.04 3.08
N ASN A 211 -23.56 -17.70 2.04
CA ASN A 211 -24.82 -18.45 2.08
C ASN A 211 -24.62 -19.90 2.55
N ASP A 212 -23.37 -20.38 2.56
CA ASP A 212 -23.02 -21.73 2.99
C ASP A 212 -22.70 -21.76 4.48
N SER A 213 -22.91 -22.91 5.13
CA SER A 213 -22.57 -23.13 6.54
C SER A 213 -21.06 -23.23 6.81
N VAL A 214 -20.25 -23.36 5.76
CA VAL A 214 -18.79 -23.39 5.82
C VAL A 214 -18.24 -22.57 4.66
N VAL A 215 -17.28 -21.70 4.93
CA VAL A 215 -16.60 -20.89 3.92
C VAL A 215 -15.09 -20.96 4.11
N ASN A 216 -14.34 -21.00 3.01
CA ASN A 216 -12.88 -20.92 3.04
C ASN A 216 -12.45 -19.46 3.04
N TYR A 217 -11.39 -19.14 3.77
CA TYR A 217 -10.77 -17.82 3.74
C TYR A 217 -9.25 -17.94 3.64
N GLU A 218 -8.63 -16.88 3.11
CA GLU A 218 -7.20 -16.70 3.06
C GLU A 218 -6.92 -15.20 3.15
N VAL A 219 -6.04 -14.81 4.06
CA VAL A 219 -5.54 -13.45 4.22
C VAL A 219 -4.02 -13.51 4.33
N SER A 220 -3.33 -12.54 3.75
CA SER A 220 -1.88 -12.44 3.87
C SER A 220 -1.39 -11.01 3.73
N GLY A 221 -0.30 -10.68 4.40
CA GLY A 221 0.37 -9.38 4.29
C GLY A 221 1.75 -9.40 4.94
N TRP A 222 2.43 -8.26 4.92
CA TRP A 222 3.81 -8.12 5.41
C TRP A 222 3.86 -7.35 6.71
N ALA A 223 4.04 -8.05 7.83
CA ALA A 223 4.27 -7.45 9.14
C ALA A 223 5.68 -6.85 9.20
N ALA A 224 5.84 -5.65 9.74
CA ALA A 224 7.14 -5.04 9.95
C ALA A 224 7.23 -4.49 11.37
N GLU A 225 8.36 -4.72 12.03
CA GLU A 225 8.65 -4.07 13.30
C GLU A 225 9.35 -2.73 13.04
N GLY A 226 8.80 -1.65 13.58
CA GLY A 226 9.33 -0.31 13.43
C GLY A 226 10.79 -0.15 13.89
N ILE A 227 11.58 0.64 13.15
CA ILE A 227 13.00 0.93 13.46
C ILE A 227 13.17 1.66 14.82
N PHE A 228 12.08 2.17 15.39
CA PHE A 228 12.08 2.95 16.62
C PHE A 228 12.13 2.10 17.90
N GLU A 229 11.91 0.79 17.76
CA GLU A 229 11.90 -0.20 18.84
C GLU A 229 13.14 -1.12 18.73
N PRO A 230 14.39 -0.65 18.84
CA PRO A 230 15.59 -1.46 18.50
C PRO A 230 15.78 -2.72 19.34
N TRP A 231 14.96 -2.91 20.37
CA TRP A 231 14.97 -4.07 21.25
C TRP A 231 13.86 -5.08 20.93
N ASN A 232 12.78 -4.64 20.29
CA ASN A 232 11.79 -5.52 19.70
C ASN A 232 12.18 -5.77 18.24
N ASN A 233 12.26 -7.03 17.87
CA ASN A 233 12.61 -7.43 16.50
C ASN A 233 11.78 -8.67 16.19
N TYR A 234 10.54 -8.66 16.64
CA TYR A 234 9.59 -9.74 16.52
C TYR A 234 8.29 -9.09 16.13
N VAL A 235 7.62 -9.65 15.14
CA VAL A 235 6.25 -9.27 14.86
C VAL A 235 5.32 -10.12 15.70
N GLU A 236 4.23 -9.52 16.14
CA GLU A 236 3.21 -10.15 16.99
C GLU A 236 1.89 -10.27 16.21
N PRO A 237 1.82 -11.16 15.19
CA PRO A 237 0.66 -11.22 14.34
C PRO A 237 -0.56 -11.68 15.13
N PHE A 238 -1.70 -11.07 14.86
CA PHE A 238 -2.99 -11.51 15.36
C PHE A 238 -4.06 -11.38 14.28
N ILE A 239 -5.06 -12.26 14.34
CA ILE A 239 -6.20 -12.25 13.42
C ILE A 239 -7.48 -12.00 14.20
N ILE A 240 -8.31 -11.09 13.70
CA ILE A 240 -9.66 -10.85 14.19
C ILE A 240 -10.65 -11.25 13.11
N ILE A 241 -11.64 -12.05 13.49
CA ILE A 241 -12.73 -12.46 12.63
C ILE A 241 -14.03 -11.92 13.24
N TYR A 242 -14.58 -10.89 12.62
CA TYR A 242 -15.91 -10.39 12.93
C TYR A 242 -16.95 -11.23 12.19
N HIS A 243 -18.11 -11.49 12.79
CA HIS A 243 -19.15 -12.28 12.15
C HIS A 243 -20.57 -12.00 12.65
N THR A 244 -21.57 -12.40 11.87
CA THR A 244 -23.00 -12.39 12.28
C THR A 244 -23.53 -13.80 12.54
N CYS A 245 -22.65 -14.78 12.75
CA CYS A 245 -23.05 -16.15 13.02
C CYS A 245 -23.78 -16.27 14.36
N GLY A 246 -25.09 -16.53 14.33
CA GLY A 246 -25.91 -16.77 15.53
C GLY A 246 -26.10 -15.54 16.44
N THR A 247 -25.55 -14.38 16.09
CA THR A 247 -25.61 -13.11 16.83
C THR A 247 -25.68 -11.92 15.87
N ASP A 248 -26.07 -10.75 16.38
CA ASP A 248 -26.04 -9.51 15.57
C ASP A 248 -24.61 -9.15 15.16
N VAL A 249 -23.66 -9.24 16.12
CA VAL A 249 -22.21 -9.18 15.91
C VAL A 249 -21.51 -10.09 16.89
N GLY A 250 -20.55 -10.85 16.39
CA GLY A 250 -19.65 -11.72 17.13
C GLY A 250 -18.22 -11.48 16.68
N CYS A 251 -17.28 -11.93 17.49
CA CYS A 251 -15.86 -11.81 17.24
C CYS A 251 -15.14 -13.04 17.76
N ALA A 252 -14.27 -13.57 16.92
CA ALA A 252 -13.30 -14.60 17.24
C ALA A 252 -11.91 -14.05 16.91
N CYS A 253 -10.92 -14.25 17.76
CA CYS A 253 -9.56 -13.81 17.47
C CYS A 253 -8.50 -14.75 17.99
N LYS A 254 -7.38 -14.81 17.27
CA LYS A 254 -6.20 -15.59 17.65
C LYS A 254 -4.97 -14.70 17.53
N GLU A 255 -4.20 -14.68 18.61
CA GLU A 255 -2.88 -14.09 18.68
C GLU A 255 -1.86 -15.22 18.54
N TRP A 256 -0.83 -15.00 17.73
CA TRP A 256 0.30 -15.93 17.64
C TRP A 256 1.46 -15.41 18.48
N ALA A 257 2.40 -16.31 18.80
CA ALA A 257 3.62 -15.88 19.47
C ALA A 257 4.49 -15.04 18.53
N GLU A 258 5.23 -14.11 19.12
CA GLU A 258 6.36 -13.38 18.51
C GLU A 258 7.12 -14.23 17.47
N THR A 259 7.25 -13.73 16.24
CA THR A 259 7.99 -14.41 15.17
C THR A 259 8.95 -13.48 14.43
N ARG A 260 9.99 -14.09 13.83
CA ARG A 260 10.96 -13.45 12.93
C ARG A 260 11.06 -14.13 11.57
N GLU A 261 10.34 -15.22 11.40
CA GLU A 261 10.31 -16.03 10.19
C GLU A 261 8.91 -15.91 9.59
N ASP A 262 8.81 -15.96 8.26
CA ASP A 262 7.54 -16.00 7.54
C ASP A 262 6.59 -17.03 8.15
N MET A 263 5.33 -16.65 8.25
CA MET A 263 4.28 -17.44 8.89
C MET A 263 3.27 -17.91 7.84
N ASP A 264 3.05 -19.21 7.72
CA ASP A 264 1.94 -19.79 6.94
C ASP A 264 1.13 -20.71 7.86
N GLU A 265 -0.03 -20.23 8.27
CA GLU A 265 -0.86 -20.84 9.31
C GLU A 265 -2.22 -21.27 8.76
N THR A 266 -2.69 -22.44 9.21
CA THR A 266 -4.06 -22.89 8.95
C THR A 266 -4.93 -22.74 10.20
N LEU A 267 -5.96 -21.90 10.13
CA LEU A 267 -6.88 -21.62 11.23
C LEU A 267 -8.32 -21.96 10.83
N ASN A 268 -8.87 -23.03 11.42
CA ASN A 268 -10.27 -23.38 11.25
C ASN A 268 -11.08 -22.90 12.46
N VAL A 269 -12.09 -22.07 12.22
CA VAL A 269 -12.88 -21.42 13.27
C VAL A 269 -14.33 -21.89 13.21
N ASN A 270 -14.82 -22.36 14.35
CA ASN A 270 -16.25 -22.58 14.56
C ASN A 270 -16.86 -21.35 15.25
N LEU A 271 -17.60 -20.57 14.47
CA LEU A 271 -18.18 -19.30 14.91
C LEU A 271 -19.36 -19.49 15.88
N ASP A 272 -19.97 -20.69 15.92
CA ASP A 272 -21.05 -20.99 16.88
C ASP A 272 -20.53 -21.13 18.32
N ARG A 273 -19.29 -21.58 18.48
CA ARG A 273 -18.71 -21.89 19.80
C ARG A 273 -17.98 -20.70 20.42
N ASN A 274 -17.55 -19.76 19.58
CA ASN A 274 -16.72 -18.63 19.98
C ASN A 274 -15.51 -19.08 20.84
N ASP A 275 -14.83 -20.13 20.38
CA ASP A 275 -13.75 -20.81 21.09
C ASP A 275 -12.45 -19.98 21.13
N LEU A 276 -12.35 -18.93 20.31
CA LEU A 276 -11.19 -18.06 20.16
C LEU A 276 -11.48 -16.70 20.78
N LYS A 277 -10.87 -16.40 21.93
CA LYS A 277 -11.04 -15.13 22.64
C LYS A 277 -9.69 -14.52 22.98
N CYS A 278 -9.49 -13.28 22.56
CA CYS A 278 -8.38 -12.41 22.94
C CYS A 278 -8.95 -11.09 23.50
N SER A 279 -8.08 -10.25 24.05
CA SER A 279 -8.42 -8.92 24.58
C SER A 279 -9.11 -8.03 23.54
N GLN A 280 -8.77 -8.17 22.27
CA GLN A 280 -9.24 -7.28 21.20
C GLN A 280 -10.73 -7.48 20.86
N CYS A 281 -11.34 -8.62 21.22
CA CYS A 281 -12.80 -8.77 21.08
C CYS A 281 -13.60 -8.04 22.19
N LYS A 282 -12.95 -7.39 23.17
CA LYS A 282 -13.66 -6.72 24.27
C LYS A 282 -14.28 -5.41 23.80
N GLY A 283 -15.57 -5.24 24.06
CA GLY A 283 -16.31 -4.01 23.73
C GLY A 283 -17.08 -4.07 22.41
N LEU A 284 -16.96 -5.18 21.67
CA LEU A 284 -17.64 -5.39 20.39
C LEU A 284 -19.14 -5.63 20.50
N ASP A 285 -19.67 -5.86 21.70
CA ASP A 285 -21.11 -5.95 22.00
C ASP A 285 -21.91 -4.71 21.53
N LYS A 286 -21.21 -3.61 21.24
CA LYS A 286 -21.78 -2.34 20.78
C LYS A 286 -21.69 -2.14 19.26
N LEU A 287 -20.96 -2.97 18.54
CA LEU A 287 -20.66 -2.76 17.13
C LEU A 287 -21.69 -3.47 16.26
N LYS A 288 -22.01 -2.88 15.10
CA LYS A 288 -22.84 -3.46 14.05
C LYS A 288 -21.97 -3.66 12.83
N ILE A 289 -21.87 -4.90 12.31
CA ILE A 289 -21.17 -5.18 11.06
C ILE A 289 -21.93 -4.51 9.92
N VAL A 290 -21.47 -3.33 9.51
CA VAL A 290 -21.99 -2.61 8.37
C VAL A 290 -21.30 -3.17 7.12
N GLU A 291 -22.03 -3.30 6.01
CA GLU A 291 -21.39 -3.58 4.71
C GLU A 291 -20.35 -2.49 4.45
N LYS A 292 -19.22 -2.81 3.80
CA LYS A 292 -18.36 -1.78 3.25
C LYS A 292 -19.24 -0.98 2.29
N LEU A 293 -19.67 0.20 2.75
CA LEU A 293 -20.57 1.07 2.02
C LEU A 293 -19.69 2.14 1.40
N ASP A 294 -19.36 1.95 0.14
CA ASP A 294 -18.75 3.00 -0.65
C ASP A 294 -19.86 4.02 -0.94
N PHE A 295 -19.66 5.27 -0.52
CA PHE A 295 -20.58 6.37 -0.80
C PHE A 295 -20.03 7.19 -1.95
N HIS A 296 -20.84 7.39 -3.00
CA HIS A 296 -20.44 8.29 -4.07
C HIS A 296 -20.58 9.73 -3.58
N VAL A 297 -19.46 10.47 -3.55
CA VAL A 297 -19.39 11.86 -3.13
C VAL A 297 -19.16 12.73 -4.35
N ARG A 298 -20.05 13.69 -4.58
CA ARG A 298 -19.99 14.67 -5.67
C ARG A 298 -20.26 16.06 -5.11
N VAL A 299 -19.27 16.93 -5.30
CA VAL A 299 -19.37 18.35 -4.92
C VAL A 299 -19.20 19.20 -6.16
N SER A 300 -20.21 20.01 -6.47
CA SER A 300 -20.18 20.95 -7.59
C SER A 300 -20.42 22.37 -7.11
N GLY A 301 -20.05 23.38 -7.89
CA GLY A 301 -20.43 24.75 -7.53
C GLY A 301 -19.66 25.83 -8.24
N THR A 302 -19.57 26.99 -7.57
CA THR A 302 -18.82 28.14 -8.05
C THR A 302 -17.87 28.67 -6.98
N ILE A 303 -16.70 29.12 -7.41
CA ILE A 303 -15.77 29.90 -6.60
C ILE A 303 -15.78 31.30 -7.16
N SER A 304 -16.04 32.30 -6.31
CA SER A 304 -16.07 33.70 -6.69
C SER A 304 -15.06 34.51 -5.91
N CYS A 305 -14.46 35.49 -6.57
CA CYS A 305 -13.46 36.39 -6.01
C CYS A 305 -13.50 37.74 -6.73
N SER A 306 -13.60 38.83 -5.98
CA SER A 306 -13.57 40.20 -6.53
C SER A 306 -12.18 40.65 -6.99
N HIS A 307 -11.13 39.92 -6.62
CA HIS A 307 -9.73 40.22 -6.93
C HIS A 307 -9.17 39.26 -8.00
N THR A 308 -9.05 39.73 -9.24
CA THR A 308 -8.50 38.97 -10.37
C THR A 308 -7.13 39.50 -10.83
N PRO A 309 -6.21 38.66 -11.34
CA PRO A 309 -6.30 37.20 -11.32
C PRO A 309 -6.13 36.64 -9.91
N PHE A 310 -6.72 35.48 -9.67
CA PHE A 310 -6.42 34.68 -8.50
C PHE A 310 -6.11 33.25 -8.92
N ARG A 311 -5.43 32.54 -8.03
CA ARG A 311 -5.17 31.13 -8.18
C ARG A 311 -5.96 30.35 -7.16
N TYR A 312 -6.29 29.11 -7.48
CA TYR A 312 -6.98 28.20 -6.58
C TYR A 312 -6.58 26.73 -6.82
N ALA A 313 -6.70 25.92 -5.79
CA ALA A 313 -6.67 24.46 -5.83
C ALA A 313 -7.82 23.95 -4.94
N ILE A 314 -8.34 22.76 -5.25
CA ILE A 314 -9.47 22.20 -4.50
C ILE A 314 -9.21 20.74 -4.26
N ASP A 315 -9.24 20.32 -3.01
CA ASP A 315 -9.11 18.92 -2.64
C ASP A 315 -10.41 18.47 -1.97
N LEU A 316 -10.90 17.29 -2.33
CA LEU A 316 -12.03 16.59 -1.73
C LEU A 316 -11.46 15.31 -1.12
N ILE A 317 -11.61 15.15 0.19
CA ILE A 317 -10.86 14.17 0.99
C ILE A 317 -11.82 13.57 2.04
N GLU A 318 -11.56 12.35 2.47
CA GLU A 318 -12.16 11.70 3.65
C GLU A 318 -11.31 12.05 4.91
N ASP A 319 -11.93 12.43 6.05
CA ASP A 319 -11.20 12.86 7.28
C ASP A 319 -10.76 11.69 8.18
N ASP A 320 -10.50 10.52 7.62
CA ASP A 320 -9.85 9.42 8.29
C ASP A 320 -8.31 9.51 8.18
N TYR A 321 -7.62 8.81 9.08
CA TYR A 321 -6.20 9.05 9.38
C TYR A 321 -5.22 8.61 8.27
N ILE A 322 -5.71 8.11 7.12
CA ILE A 322 -4.91 7.43 6.11
C ILE A 322 -5.24 7.98 4.71
N ASP A 323 -4.55 9.04 4.28
CA ASP A 323 -4.33 9.50 2.89
C ASP A 323 -5.42 9.20 1.81
N ASP A 324 -6.71 9.29 2.17
CA ASP A 324 -7.83 8.94 1.29
C ASP A 324 -8.36 10.19 0.55
N ASP A 325 -7.53 10.68 -0.38
CA ASP A 325 -7.93 11.67 -1.38
C ASP A 325 -9.08 11.09 -2.24
N ILE A 326 -10.28 11.66 -2.11
CA ILE A 326 -11.45 11.27 -2.93
C ILE A 326 -11.28 11.79 -4.36
N ASP A 327 -10.92 13.07 -4.51
CA ASP A 327 -10.61 13.72 -5.79
C ASP A 327 -9.89 15.06 -5.55
N SER A 328 -8.99 15.45 -6.44
CA SER A 328 -8.18 16.66 -6.29
C SER A 328 -8.05 17.44 -7.60
N LEU A 329 -8.44 18.72 -7.57
CA LEU A 329 -8.25 19.69 -8.63
C LEU A 329 -6.98 20.51 -8.38
N TRP A 330 -5.95 20.12 -9.11
CA TRP A 330 -4.64 20.78 -9.16
C TRP A 330 -4.73 22.29 -9.41
N VAL A 331 -3.70 23.00 -8.94
CA VAL A 331 -3.56 24.46 -9.00
C VAL A 331 -3.93 25.04 -10.36
N ARG A 332 -4.93 25.94 -10.38
CA ARG A 332 -5.34 26.73 -11.55
C ARG A 332 -5.17 28.22 -11.29
N THR A 333 -4.91 28.97 -12.36
CA THR A 333 -4.96 30.45 -12.35
C THR A 333 -6.11 30.90 -13.23
N THR A 334 -6.89 31.88 -12.78
CA THR A 334 -8.03 32.42 -13.53
C THR A 334 -8.06 33.94 -13.48
N ASP A 335 -8.40 34.55 -14.62
CA ASP A 335 -8.72 35.99 -14.74
C ASP A 335 -10.23 36.26 -14.56
N GLN A 336 -11.05 35.21 -14.45
CA GLN A 336 -12.49 35.33 -14.25
C GLN A 336 -12.79 35.57 -12.77
N SER A 337 -13.74 36.46 -12.46
CA SER A 337 -14.20 36.71 -11.09
C SER A 337 -15.04 35.57 -10.51
N MET A 338 -15.42 34.60 -11.33
CA MET A 338 -16.18 33.41 -10.96
C MET A 338 -15.74 32.23 -11.83
N VAL A 339 -15.55 31.06 -11.21
CA VAL A 339 -15.23 29.81 -11.89
C VAL A 339 -16.15 28.69 -11.41
N HIS A 340 -16.51 27.79 -12.31
CA HIS A 340 -17.24 26.57 -11.96
C HIS A 340 -16.27 25.44 -11.64
N TYR A 341 -16.65 24.59 -10.68
CA TYR A 341 -15.92 23.38 -10.35
C TYR A 341 -16.87 22.22 -10.09
N GLU A 342 -16.33 21.02 -10.25
CA GLU A 342 -16.98 19.75 -9.97
C GLU A 342 -15.89 18.75 -9.59
N LEU A 343 -16.08 18.07 -8.46
CA LEU A 343 -15.23 17.01 -7.92
C LEU A 343 -16.14 15.82 -7.63
N SER A 344 -15.68 14.61 -7.91
CA SER A 344 -16.45 13.41 -7.60
C SER A 344 -15.57 12.19 -7.41
N GLY A 345 -15.88 11.38 -6.42
CA GLY A 345 -15.22 10.11 -6.18
C GLY A 345 -16.04 9.22 -5.26
N PHE A 346 -15.40 8.17 -4.73
CA PHE A 346 -15.97 7.30 -3.73
C PHE A 346 -15.23 7.54 -2.41
N ALA A 347 -15.99 7.70 -1.34
CA ALA A 347 -15.47 7.72 0.01
C ALA A 347 -15.87 6.40 0.67
N TYR A 348 -14.96 5.84 1.46
CA TYR A 348 -15.22 4.70 2.33
C TYR A 348 -14.53 5.00 3.66
N ASP A 349 -15.16 4.62 4.76
CA ASP A 349 -14.49 4.66 6.06
C ASP A 349 -13.91 3.27 6.32
N PRO A 350 -12.58 3.13 6.50
CA PRO A 350 -11.91 1.88 6.77
C PRO A 350 -12.21 1.36 8.17
N GLU A 351 -12.64 2.23 9.10
CA GLU A 351 -13.01 1.80 10.43
C GLU A 351 -14.14 0.80 10.30
N PRO A 352 -13.89 -0.48 10.66
CA PRO A 352 -14.96 -1.44 10.66
C PRO A 352 -16.01 -0.85 11.59
N PHE A 353 -17.27 -0.92 11.15
CA PHE A 353 -18.44 -0.47 11.92
C PHE A 353 -18.74 1.03 11.89
N ASN A 354 -17.93 1.86 11.21
CA ASN A 354 -18.43 3.15 10.78
C ASN A 354 -19.26 2.99 9.49
N ASN A 355 -20.46 3.59 9.48
CA ASN A 355 -21.37 3.56 8.34
C ASN A 355 -21.65 4.94 7.77
N HIS A 356 -20.84 5.90 8.20
CA HIS A 356 -20.78 7.21 7.62
C HIS A 356 -19.35 7.48 7.18
N VAL A 357 -19.23 8.37 6.22
CA VAL A 357 -17.98 9.03 5.85
C VAL A 357 -18.07 10.49 6.28
N GLU A 358 -16.92 11.13 6.44
CA GLU A 358 -16.80 12.53 6.84
C GLU A 358 -16.12 13.36 5.75
N PRO A 359 -16.68 13.41 4.52
CA PRO A 359 -16.02 14.08 3.42
C PRO A 359 -15.84 15.55 3.76
N PHE A 360 -14.68 16.07 3.38
CA PHE A 360 -14.34 17.47 3.52
C PHE A 360 -13.74 18.01 2.23
N ILE A 361 -14.13 19.24 1.90
CA ILE A 361 -13.57 19.97 0.76
C ILE A 361 -12.73 21.14 1.27
N VAL A 362 -11.52 21.28 0.73
CA VAL A 362 -10.62 22.39 1.01
C VAL A 362 -10.30 23.14 -0.27
N ILE A 363 -10.53 24.45 -0.26
CA ILE A 363 -10.23 25.37 -1.36
C ILE A 363 -9.09 26.28 -0.93
N TYR A 364 -7.91 26.04 -1.50
CA TYR A 364 -6.77 26.93 -1.35
C TYR A 364 -6.84 28.04 -2.40
N HIS A 365 -6.51 29.27 -2.04
CA HIS A 365 -6.63 30.39 -2.98
C HIS A 365 -5.69 31.56 -2.72
N THR A 366 -5.53 32.42 -3.72
CA THR A 366 -4.85 33.73 -3.59
C THR A 366 -5.79 34.92 -3.75
N CYS A 367 -7.10 34.72 -3.58
CA CYS A 367 -8.08 35.81 -3.63
C CYS A 367 -7.80 36.87 -2.54
N GLY A 368 -7.53 38.11 -2.95
CA GLY A 368 -7.32 39.26 -2.06
C GLY A 368 -6.02 39.25 -1.23
N GLU A 369 -5.29 38.13 -1.13
CA GLU A 369 -4.13 37.95 -0.23
C GLU A 369 -3.06 36.98 -0.80
N LYS A 370 -1.97 36.76 -0.04
CA LYS A 370 -0.83 35.89 -0.42
C LYS A 370 -1.21 34.40 -0.53
N LEU A 371 -2.00 33.90 0.41
CA LEU A 371 -2.59 32.55 0.40
C LEU A 371 -3.71 32.53 1.45
N GLY A 372 -4.86 31.97 1.08
CA GLY A 372 -6.03 31.79 1.94
C GLY A 372 -6.62 30.40 1.75
N CYS A 373 -7.53 30.04 2.63
CA CYS A 373 -8.20 28.74 2.65
C CYS A 373 -9.66 28.92 3.04
N ALA A 374 -10.53 28.20 2.35
CA ALA A 374 -11.93 28.02 2.68
C ALA A 374 -12.22 26.52 2.68
N CYS A 375 -12.98 26.02 3.65
CA CYS A 375 -13.31 24.60 3.68
C CYS A 375 -14.70 24.33 4.23
N LYS A 376 -15.24 23.16 3.86
CA LYS A 376 -16.53 22.66 4.31
C LYS A 376 -16.44 21.17 4.56
N GLU A 377 -16.90 20.78 5.74
CA GLU A 377 -16.96 19.40 6.21
C GLU A 377 -18.43 18.94 6.27
N TRP A 378 -18.68 17.69 5.91
CA TRP A 378 -19.97 17.03 6.02
C TRP A 378 -19.85 15.82 6.95
N LEU A 379 -20.34 15.98 8.17
CA LEU A 379 -20.35 14.92 9.19
C LEU A 379 -21.42 13.87 8.91
N ASP A 380 -21.15 12.63 9.33
CA ASP A 380 -22.12 11.53 9.38
C ASP A 380 -22.79 11.21 8.01
N VAL A 381 -22.07 11.30 6.90
CA VAL A 381 -22.63 11.01 5.56
C VAL A 381 -22.77 9.51 5.35
N ASN A 382 -24.00 9.00 5.46
CA ASN A 382 -24.32 7.57 5.36
C ASN A 382 -25.06 7.17 4.08
N LYS A 383 -24.89 7.96 3.01
CA LYS A 383 -25.48 7.76 1.68
C LYS A 383 -24.72 8.61 0.66
N ASP A 384 -24.93 8.34 -0.62
CA ASP A 384 -24.42 9.18 -1.70
C ASP A 384 -24.68 10.67 -1.45
N LEU A 385 -23.61 11.46 -1.55
CA LEU A 385 -23.60 12.90 -1.34
C LEU A 385 -23.50 13.60 -2.70
N ASP A 386 -24.56 14.28 -3.13
CA ASP A 386 -24.52 15.19 -4.28
C ASP A 386 -24.92 16.59 -3.79
N VAL A 387 -23.95 17.49 -3.70
CA VAL A 387 -24.13 18.82 -3.10
C VAL A 387 -23.56 19.92 -3.98
N THR A 388 -24.24 21.07 -3.97
CA THR A 388 -23.76 22.29 -4.60
C THR A 388 -23.20 23.24 -3.54
N LEU A 389 -21.92 23.57 -3.64
CA LEU A 389 -21.21 24.48 -2.73
C LEU A 389 -20.70 25.71 -3.49
N ASN A 390 -21.33 26.85 -3.27
CA ASN A 390 -20.86 28.13 -3.80
C ASN A 390 -20.02 28.84 -2.75
N VAL A 391 -18.82 29.26 -3.13
CA VAL A 391 -17.84 29.85 -2.21
C VAL A 391 -17.50 31.25 -2.68
N ASN A 392 -17.67 32.22 -1.78
CA ASN A 392 -17.19 33.58 -1.98
C ASN A 392 -15.88 33.78 -1.20
N LEU A 393 -14.77 33.81 -1.91
CA LEU A 393 -13.43 33.92 -1.32
C LEU A 393 -13.15 35.30 -0.72
N ASP A 394 -13.97 36.32 -1.01
CA ASP A 394 -13.88 37.61 -0.34
C ASP A 394 -14.43 37.52 1.10
N ASN A 395 -15.31 36.55 1.40
CA ASN A 395 -15.90 36.38 2.72
C ASN A 395 -15.16 35.34 3.57
N LYS A 396 -14.11 35.78 4.25
CA LYS A 396 -13.25 34.94 5.09
C LYS A 396 -13.93 34.28 6.30
N ASN A 397 -15.16 34.68 6.62
CA ASN A 397 -15.86 34.19 7.79
C ASN A 397 -16.83 33.04 7.46
N GLU A 398 -17.11 32.77 6.19
CA GLU A 398 -18.15 31.79 5.82
C GLU A 398 -17.67 30.34 5.91
N MET A 399 -16.36 30.06 5.87
CA MET A 399 -15.85 28.68 5.70
C MET A 399 -14.48 28.48 6.35
N LYS A 400 -14.43 28.32 7.68
CA LYS A 400 -13.21 27.94 8.41
C LYS A 400 -13.40 26.58 9.09
N CYS A 401 -12.44 25.70 8.91
CA CYS A 401 -12.31 24.40 9.59
C CYS A 401 -10.86 24.25 10.08
N SER A 402 -10.65 23.28 10.97
CA SER A 402 -9.35 22.94 11.57
C SER A 402 -8.25 22.65 10.54
N GLN A 403 -8.60 22.15 9.35
CA GLN A 403 -7.64 21.83 8.29
C GLN A 403 -6.98 23.08 7.70
N CYS A 404 -7.67 24.23 7.64
CA CYS A 404 -7.05 25.49 7.24
C CYS A 404 -5.97 25.96 8.23
N ASP A 405 -5.99 25.50 9.49
CA ASP A 405 -4.93 25.82 10.47
C ASP A 405 -3.70 24.90 10.31
N LYS A 406 -3.85 23.73 9.66
CA LYS A 406 -2.74 22.82 9.33
C LYS A 406 -1.91 23.27 8.12
N LEU A 407 -2.32 24.36 7.44
CA LEU A 407 -1.62 25.02 6.31
C LEU A 407 -0.15 25.41 6.54
N GLY A 408 0.36 25.33 7.77
CA GLY A 408 1.79 25.46 8.04
C GLY A 408 2.67 24.49 7.23
N TRP A 409 2.09 23.39 6.73
CA TRP A 409 2.74 22.48 5.78
C TRP A 409 2.72 23.02 4.33
N MET A 410 1.67 23.71 3.91
CA MET A 410 1.57 24.30 2.57
C MET A 410 2.49 25.50 2.34
N GLU A 411 2.80 26.32 3.37
CA GLU A 411 3.85 27.36 3.22
C GLU A 411 5.24 26.77 2.87
N ARG A 412 5.48 25.47 3.08
CA ARG A 412 6.71 24.78 2.64
C ARG A 412 6.60 24.22 1.22
N SER A 413 5.46 23.66 0.83
CA SER A 413 5.19 23.25 -0.56
C SER A 413 4.85 24.42 -1.48
N ASP A 414 4.65 25.63 -0.94
CA ASP A 414 4.49 26.89 -1.67
C ASP A 414 5.68 27.17 -2.63
N LYS A 415 6.86 26.64 -2.29
CA LYS A 415 8.06 26.71 -3.14
C LYS A 415 8.10 25.67 -4.26
N LEU A 416 7.26 24.64 -4.24
CA LEU A 416 7.19 23.58 -5.24
C LEU A 416 5.93 23.70 -6.10
N TYR A 417 4.77 23.97 -5.50
CA TYR A 417 3.49 24.07 -6.20
C TYR A 417 3.24 25.42 -6.89
N TRP A 418 3.77 26.54 -6.35
CA TRP A 418 3.57 27.87 -6.97
C TRP A 418 4.76 28.39 -7.77
N SER A 419 5.88 27.64 -7.82
CA SER A 419 7.15 28.10 -8.38
C SER A 419 7.36 27.75 -9.86
N GLU A 420 6.49 26.96 -10.50
CA GLU A 420 6.65 26.69 -11.93
C GLU A 420 6.27 27.90 -12.83
N ARG A 421 7.33 28.47 -13.42
CA ARG A 421 7.43 29.21 -14.69
C ARG A 421 6.77 30.59 -14.76
N ARG A 422 7.48 31.58 -14.21
CA ARG A 422 7.68 32.84 -14.97
C ARG A 422 8.69 32.58 -16.10
N ARG A 423 8.24 32.04 -17.23
CA ARG A 423 8.88 32.38 -18.52
C ARG A 423 8.28 33.72 -18.93
N LEU A 424 9.05 34.80 -18.79
CA LEU A 424 8.76 36.01 -19.54
C LEU A 424 8.81 35.65 -21.04
N PRO A 425 7.96 36.27 -21.90
CA PRO A 425 7.94 35.99 -23.33
C PRO A 425 9.26 36.28 -24.08
N ASP A 426 10.31 36.75 -23.41
CA ASP A 426 11.54 37.26 -24.04
C ASP A 426 12.80 36.38 -23.85
N GLY A 427 12.69 35.24 -23.16
CA GLY A 427 13.73 34.21 -23.19
C GLY A 427 15.07 34.57 -22.51
N ARG A 428 15.10 35.51 -21.54
CA ARG A 428 16.31 35.76 -20.74
C ARG A 428 16.14 35.28 -19.30
N MET A 429 17.06 34.43 -18.85
CA MET A 429 17.20 34.03 -17.45
C MET A 429 17.99 35.09 -16.67
N ASN A 430 17.61 35.32 -15.41
CA ASN A 430 18.48 35.92 -14.40
C ASN A 430 19.19 34.80 -13.64
#